data_AF-A0A8T2UYV7-F1
#
_entry.id   AF-A0A8T2UYV7-F1
#
_cell.length_a   1.000
_cell.length_b   1.000
_cell.length_c   1.000
_cell.angle_alpha   90.00
_cell.angle_beta   90.00
_cell.angle_gamma   90.00
#
_symmetry.space_group_name_H-M   'P 1'
#
loop_
_entity.id
_entity.type
_entity.pdbx_description
1 polymer ?
#
loop_
_entity_poly.entity_id
_entity_poly.type
_entity_poly.pdbx_seq_one_letter_code
_entity_poly.pdbx_strand_id
1 'polypeptide(L)'
;MDPKALDNVRRLYRECLRRAEHEGRKRGNTEAIKEMIRQQFKRSMKETDIDKIQEMKKAAVNGLLNHLIVDMKGAEKQAKR
;
A
#
# COMPACT_ATOMS: atom_id res chain seq x y z
N MET A 1 -7.95 7.05 -20.14
CA MET A 1 -7.80 6.22 -18.92
C MET A 1 -9.14 5.61 -18.60
N ASP A 2 -9.24 4.28 -18.58
CA ASP A 2 -10.49 3.57 -18.29
C ASP A 2 -11.01 3.94 -16.86
N PRO A 3 -12.30 4.32 -16.70
CA PRO A 3 -12.87 4.68 -15.39
C PRO A 3 -12.73 3.59 -14.32
N LYS A 4 -12.82 2.30 -14.70
CA LYS A 4 -12.63 1.16 -13.78
C LYS A 4 -11.17 1.05 -13.35
N ALA A 5 -10.23 1.35 -14.25
CA ALA A 5 -8.81 1.35 -13.92
C ALA A 5 -8.43 2.47 -12.93
N LEU A 6 -9.10 3.61 -12.98
CA LEU A 6 -8.97 4.72 -12.02
C LEU A 6 -9.61 4.39 -10.66
N ASP A 7 -10.77 3.75 -10.66
CA ASP A 7 -11.43 3.29 -9.42
C ASP A 7 -10.54 2.29 -8.66
N ASN A 8 -9.90 1.38 -9.40
CA ASN A 8 -8.94 0.42 -8.85
C ASN A 8 -7.72 1.09 -8.20
N VAL A 9 -7.18 2.17 -8.78
CA VAL A 9 -6.05 2.93 -8.18
C VAL A 9 -6.47 3.63 -6.89
N ARG A 10 -7.64 4.27 -6.89
CA ARG A 10 -8.17 4.97 -5.71
C ARG A 10 -8.47 4.00 -4.57
N ARG A 11 -8.95 2.80 -4.88
CA ARG A 11 -9.14 1.73 -3.90
C ARG A 11 -7.79 1.25 -3.35
N LEU A 12 -6.81 1.02 -4.21
CA LEU A 12 -5.45 0.63 -3.80
C LEU A 12 -4.81 1.66 -2.87
N TYR A 13 -4.91 2.95 -3.20
CA TYR A 13 -4.40 4.04 -2.37
C TYR A 13 -5.03 4.05 -0.96
N ARG A 14 -6.36 3.91 -0.87
CA ARG A 14 -7.06 3.82 0.41
C ARG A 14 -6.62 2.61 1.23
N GLU A 15 -6.40 1.48 0.58
CA GLU A 15 -5.90 0.26 1.22
C GLU A 15 -4.50 0.47 1.80
N CYS A 16 -3.58 1.06 1.04
CA CYS A 16 -2.24 1.43 1.49
C CYS A 16 -2.29 2.32 2.74
N LEU A 17 -3.14 3.36 2.74
CA LEU A 17 -3.28 4.25 3.89
C LEU A 17 -3.85 3.56 5.13
N ARG A 18 -4.89 2.73 4.96
CA ARG A 18 -5.46 1.98 6.09
C ARG A 18 -4.41 1.07 6.71
N ARG A 19 -3.58 0.43 5.88
CA ARG A 19 -2.51 -0.44 6.39
C ARG A 19 -1.41 0.35 7.06
N ALA A 20 -0.98 1.47 6.49
CA ALA A 20 -0.01 2.35 7.11
C ALA A 20 -0.46 2.85 8.50
N GLU A 21 -1.75 3.09 8.68
CA GLU A 21 -2.31 3.45 9.97
C GLU A 21 -2.24 2.31 10.98
N HIS A 22 -2.51 1.08 10.56
CA HIS A 22 -2.37 -0.08 11.43
C HIS A 22 -0.91 -0.33 11.85
N GLU A 23 0.01 -0.35 10.88
CA GLU A 23 1.46 -0.54 11.13
C GLU A 23 2.05 0.61 11.95
N GLY A 24 1.68 1.84 11.59
CA GLY A 24 2.15 3.05 12.23
C GLY A 24 1.75 3.16 13.70
N ARG A 25 0.52 2.73 14.04
CA ARG A 25 0.07 2.68 15.44
C ARG A 25 0.89 1.71 16.28
N LYS A 26 1.33 0.59 15.71
CA LYS A 26 2.22 -0.37 16.40
C LYS A 26 3.62 0.20 16.66
N ARG A 27 4.13 1.06 15.77
CA ARG A 27 5.52 1.53 15.77
C ARG A 27 5.70 3.01 16.13
N GLY A 28 4.62 3.75 16.35
CA GLY A 28 4.64 5.19 16.67
C GLY A 28 5.00 6.11 15.50
N ASN A 29 4.96 5.63 14.25
CA ASN A 29 5.44 6.36 13.07
C ASN A 29 4.38 6.50 11.95
N THR A 30 3.09 6.47 12.31
CA THR A 30 1.95 6.52 11.39
C THR A 30 2.05 7.62 10.34
N GLU A 31 2.30 8.86 10.76
CA GLU A 31 2.28 9.99 9.82
C GLU A 31 3.44 9.93 8.84
N ALA A 32 4.61 9.43 9.25
CA ALA A 32 5.75 9.24 8.34
C ALA A 32 5.45 8.21 7.24
N ILE A 33 4.80 7.09 7.60
CA ILE A 33 4.43 6.05 6.62
C ILE A 33 3.31 6.56 5.68
N LYS A 34 2.29 7.23 6.23
CA LYS A 34 1.20 7.82 5.42
C LYS A 34 1.74 8.88 4.46
N GLU A 35 2.67 9.71 4.91
CA GLU A 35 3.30 10.73 4.08
C GLU A 35 4.14 10.12 2.95
N MET A 36 4.92 9.08 3.24
CA MET A 36 5.66 8.35 2.20
C MET A 36 4.73 7.81 1.10
N ILE A 37 3.59 7.22 1.48
CA ILE A 37 2.60 6.72 0.51
C ILE A 37 2.01 7.87 -0.31
N ARG A 38 1.62 8.98 0.33
CA ARG A 38 1.13 10.19 -0.37
C ARG A 38 2.13 10.68 -1.40
N GLN A 39 3.40 10.80 -1.02
CA GLN A 39 4.46 11.28 -1.91
C GLN A 39 4.69 10.37 -3.10
N GLN A 40 4.70 9.05 -2.90
CA GLN A 40 4.86 8.08 -3.98
C GLN A 40 3.71 8.19 -5.00
N PHE A 41 2.45 8.23 -4.53
CA PHE A 41 1.30 8.38 -5.42
C PHE A 41 1.28 9.76 -6.13
N LYS A 42 1.71 10.82 -5.44
CA LYS A 42 1.78 12.17 -6.01
C LYS A 42 2.84 12.29 -7.10
N ARG A 43 4.02 11.68 -6.91
CA ARG A 43 5.12 11.66 -7.90
C ARG A 43 4.70 10.95 -9.18
N SER A 44 3.94 9.86 -9.06
CA SER A 44 3.46 9.07 -10.19
C SER A 44 2.15 9.59 -10.81
N MET A 45 1.57 10.68 -10.31
CA MET A 45 0.25 11.18 -10.75
C MET A 45 0.23 11.66 -12.20
N LYS A 46 1.38 12.12 -12.72
CA LYS A 46 1.53 12.60 -14.10
C LYS A 46 2.15 11.55 -15.03
N GLU A 47 2.36 10.33 -14.54
CA GLU A 47 2.87 9.26 -15.38
C GLU A 47 1.83 8.90 -16.44
N THR A 48 2.26 8.84 -17.69
CA THR A 48 1.41 8.53 -18.84
C THR A 48 1.76 7.20 -19.49
N ASP A 49 2.94 6.65 -19.18
CA ASP A 49 3.36 5.33 -19.63
C ASP A 49 2.52 4.24 -18.95
N ILE A 50 1.80 3.47 -19.76
CA ILE A 50 0.86 2.45 -19.29
C ILE A 50 1.62 1.30 -18.61
N ASP A 51 2.74 0.85 -19.15
CA ASP A 51 3.49 -0.28 -18.61
C ASP A 51 4.10 0.08 -17.25
N LYS A 52 4.63 1.29 -17.15
CA LYS A 52 5.17 1.83 -15.89
C LYS A 52 4.09 1.98 -14.83
N ILE A 53 2.88 2.42 -15.21
CA ILE A 53 1.73 2.49 -14.28
C ILE A 53 1.32 1.10 -13.79
N GLN A 54 1.32 0.09 -14.67
CA GLN A 54 1.01 -1.28 -14.28
C GLN A 54 2.09 -1.87 -13.36
N GLU A 55 3.36 -1.58 -13.61
CA GLU A 55 4.46 -1.99 -12.74
C GLU A 55 4.36 -1.35 -11.35
N MET A 56 4.13 -0.04 -11.28
CA MET A 56 3.92 0.66 -10.01
C MET A 56 2.72 0.13 -9.24
N LYS A 57 1.62 -0.21 -9.93
CA LYS A 57 0.46 -0.89 -9.32
C LYS A 57 0.83 -2.25 -8.75
N LYS A 58 1.52 -3.10 -9.52
CA LYS A 58 1.98 -4.42 -9.07
C LYS A 58 2.89 -4.30 -7.85
N ALA A 59 3.83 -3.35 -7.86
CA ALA A 59 4.74 -3.10 -6.75
C ALA A 59 3.98 -2.70 -5.47
N ALA A 60 3.00 -1.80 -5.58
CA ALA A 60 2.17 -1.39 -4.44
C ALA A 60 1.31 -2.54 -3.88
N VAL A 61 0.70 -3.36 -4.75
CA VAL A 61 -0.06 -4.55 -4.35
C VAL A 61 0.84 -5.57 -3.66
N ASN A 62 2.02 -5.85 -4.21
CA ASN A 62 2.99 -6.77 -3.61
C ASN A 62 3.50 -6.25 -2.25
N GLY A 63 3.74 -4.94 -2.12
CA GLY A 63 4.08 -4.32 -0.84
C GLY A 63 2.99 -4.54 0.21
N LEU A 64 1.72 -4.30 -0.14
CA LEU A 64 0.58 -4.57 0.73
C LEU A 64 0.49 -6.06 1.15
N LEU A 65 0.63 -6.97 0.19
CA LEU A 65 0.58 -8.41 0.43
C LEU A 65 1.72 -8.87 1.34
N ASN A 66 2.94 -8.38 1.13
CA ASN A 66 4.08 -8.70 2.01
C ASN A 66 3.82 -8.27 3.45
N HIS A 67 3.26 -7.07 3.66
CA HIS A 67 2.85 -6.65 4.99
C HIS A 67 1.77 -7.58 5.56
N LEU A 68 0.73 -7.95 4.81
CA LEU A 68 -0.32 -8.87 5.26
C LEU A 68 0.25 -10.24 5.69
N ILE A 69 1.14 -10.82 4.89
CA ILE A 69 1.75 -12.12 5.16
C ILE A 69 2.64 -12.07 6.41
N VAL A 70 3.43 -11.01 6.59
CA VAL A 70 4.27 -10.82 7.79
C VAL A 70 3.41 -10.74 9.05
N ASP A 71 2.30 -10.00 9.01
CA ASP A 71 1.36 -9.92 10.13
C ASP A 71 0.68 -11.26 10.43
N MET A 72 0.26 -12.01 9.41
CA MET A 72 -0.32 -13.36 9.59
C MET A 72 0.67 -14.33 10.25
N LYS A 73 1.93 -14.36 9.77
CA LYS A 73 2.99 -15.18 10.37
C LYS A 73 3.32 -14.75 11.81
N GLY A 74 3.21 -13.45 12.11
CA GLY A 74 3.37 -12.93 13.46
C GLY A 74 2.25 -13.35 14.41
N ALA A 75 1.01 -13.41 13.91
CA ALA A 75 -0.16 -13.87 14.65
C ALA A 75 -0.10 -15.39 14.92
N GLU A 76 0.30 -16.20 13.93
CA GLU A 76 0.48 -17.65 14.09
C GLU A 76 1.54 -18.01 15.14
N LYS A 77 2.62 -17.23 15.26
CA LYS A 77 3.64 -17.41 16.31
C LYS A 77 3.13 -17.09 17.72
N GLN A 78 2.12 -16.23 17.86
CA GLN A 78 1.52 -15.90 19.16
C GLN A 78 0.44 -16.89 19.57
N ALA A 79 -0.28 -17.50 18.61
CA ALA A 79 -1.30 -18.51 18.88
C ALA A 79 -0.75 -19.89 19.27
N LYS A 80 0.55 -20.14 19.10
CA LYS A 80 1.26 -21.37 19.50
C LYS A 80 2.04 -21.24 20.82
N ARG A 81 1.81 -20.19 21.61
CA ARG A 81 2.44 -19.97 22.92
C ARG A 81 1.49 -20.29 24.06
#